data_AF-A0A451G4B3-F1
#
_entry.id   AF-A0A451G4B3-F1
#
_cell.length_a   1.000
_cell.length_b   1.000
_cell.length_c   1.000
_cell.angle_alpha   90.00
_cell.angle_beta   90.00
_cell.angle_gamma   90.00
#
_symmetry.space_group_name_H-M   'P 1'
#
loop_
_entity.id
_entity.type
_entity.pdbx_description
1 polymer ?
#
loop_
_entity_poly.entity_id
_entity_poly.type
_entity_poly.pdbx_seq_one_letter_code
_entity_poly.pdbx_strand_id
1 'polypeptide(L)'
;MDNGDGTFSYTPNADYNGTDSFTYTVSDGNGGTDTATVNLTVTPDNDMPVAVDDSASTTEDTALTISAADMLSNDSDIDGDTLSIDSFTQPANGTLVDNGDGTFQLTRQMRTTTELTASPTRSVTAMAARIRRR
;
A
#
# COMPACT_ATOMS: atom_id res chain seq x y z
N MET A 1 13.23 -1.50 -28.46
CA MET A 1 12.58 -1.53 -29.79
C MET A 1 13.40 -0.69 -30.73
N ASP A 2 13.63 -1.16 -31.95
CA ASP A 2 14.22 -0.34 -33.02
C ASP A 2 13.13 0.56 -33.61
N ASN A 3 13.42 1.86 -33.72
CA ASN A 3 12.50 2.86 -34.22
C ASN A 3 12.64 3.10 -35.74
N GLY A 4 13.63 2.50 -36.39
CA GLY A 4 13.86 2.59 -37.84
C GLY A 4 14.47 3.92 -38.31
N ASP A 5 14.83 4.82 -37.40
CA ASP A 5 15.46 6.12 -37.64
C ASP A 5 16.87 6.25 -37.01
N GLY A 6 17.42 5.13 -36.54
CA GLY A 6 18.68 5.09 -35.80
C GLY A 6 18.54 5.37 -34.31
N THR A 7 17.31 5.49 -33.79
CA THR A 7 17.04 5.54 -32.35
C THR A 7 16.47 4.22 -31.84
N PHE A 8 16.60 4.01 -30.52
CA PHE A 8 16.05 2.85 -29.84
C PHE A 8 15.22 3.31 -28.64
N SER A 9 14.07 2.67 -28.45
CA SER A 9 13.23 2.89 -27.28
C SER A 9 13.36 1.72 -26.31
N TYR A 10 13.60 2.02 -25.04
CA TYR A 10 13.60 1.07 -23.93
C TYR A 10 12.54 1.49 -22.92
N THR A 11 11.66 0.57 -22.56
CA THR A 11 10.65 0.75 -21.53
C THR A 11 10.86 -0.40 -20.56
N PRO A 12 11.35 -0.15 -19.34
CA PRO A 12 11.41 -1.16 -18.30
C PRO A 12 10.02 -1.77 -18.04
N ASN A 13 9.99 -3.00 -17.51
CA ASN A 13 8.76 -3.50 -16.91
C ASN A 13 8.34 -2.57 -15.76
N ALA A 14 7.03 -2.47 -15.51
CA ALA A 14 6.55 -1.80 -14.31
C ALA A 14 7.25 -2.37 -13.07
N ASP A 15 7.64 -1.48 -12.16
CA ASP A 15 8.21 -1.80 -10.85
C ASP A 15 9.58 -2.52 -10.90
N TYR A 16 10.21 -2.57 -12.07
CA TYR A 16 11.56 -3.10 -12.22
C TYR A 16 12.59 -1.99 -11.97
N ASN A 17 13.52 -2.26 -11.06
CA ASN A 17 14.72 -1.48 -10.83
C ASN A 17 15.96 -2.40 -10.88
N GLY A 18 17.05 -1.93 -11.51
CA GLY A 18 18.25 -2.74 -11.63
C GLY A 18 19.06 -2.47 -12.90
N THR A 19 20.05 -3.33 -13.14
CA THR A 19 20.89 -3.27 -14.33
C THR A 19 20.33 -4.15 -15.44
N ASP A 20 20.27 -3.62 -16.65
CA ASP A 20 19.85 -4.34 -17.85
C ASP A 20 20.90 -4.13 -18.96
N SER A 21 20.89 -4.97 -20.00
CA SER A 21 21.80 -4.83 -21.12
C SER A 21 21.25 -5.42 -22.41
N PHE A 22 21.66 -4.84 -23.53
CA PHE A 22 21.46 -5.45 -24.84
C PHE A 22 22.70 -5.28 -25.70
N THR A 23 22.84 -6.12 -26.72
CA THR A 23 23.92 -6.02 -27.71
C THR A 23 23.38 -5.57 -29.06
N TYR A 24 24.22 -4.90 -29.83
CA TYR A 24 23.94 -4.57 -31.23
C TYR A 24 25.17 -4.84 -32.10
N THR A 25 24.92 -5.14 -33.37
CA THR A 25 25.96 -5.39 -34.38
C THR A 25 26.03 -4.22 -35.32
N VAL A 26 27.23 -3.66 -35.52
CA VAL A 26 27.53 -2.71 -36.58
C VAL A 26 28.11 -3.46 -37.77
N SER A 27 27.76 -3.07 -38.99
CA SER A 27 28.37 -3.57 -40.22
C SER A 27 28.92 -2.42 -41.04
N ASP A 28 30.07 -2.63 -41.67
CA ASP A 28 30.65 -1.67 -42.62
C ASP A 28 30.03 -1.76 -44.03
N GLY A 29 29.12 -2.71 -44.28
CA GLY A 29 28.51 -2.95 -45.59
C GLY A 29 29.46 -3.62 -46.62
N ASN A 30 30.69 -3.93 -46.21
CA ASN A 30 31.75 -4.51 -47.03
C ASN A 30 32.23 -5.88 -46.50
N GLY A 31 31.46 -6.48 -45.59
CA GLY A 31 31.70 -7.82 -45.03
C GLY A 31 32.34 -7.82 -43.64
N GLY A 32 32.64 -6.64 -43.08
CA GLY A 32 33.05 -6.46 -41.69
C GLY A 32 31.83 -6.24 -40.78
N THR A 33 31.88 -6.84 -39.60
CA THR A 33 30.92 -6.59 -38.51
C THR A 33 31.62 -6.54 -37.17
N ASP A 34 31.10 -5.75 -36.24
CA ASP A 34 31.54 -5.71 -34.84
C ASP A 34 30.31 -5.66 -33.91
N THR A 35 30.45 -6.13 -32.68
CA THR A 35 29.36 -6.14 -31.68
C THR A 35 29.71 -5.29 -30.47
N ALA A 36 28.76 -4.48 -30.03
CA ALA A 36 28.86 -3.66 -28.83
C ALA A 36 27.72 -3.97 -27.85
N THR A 37 27.99 -3.73 -26.57
CA THR A 37 27.02 -3.88 -25.47
C THR A 37 26.61 -2.51 -24.97
N VAL A 38 25.31 -2.30 -24.83
CA VAL A 38 24.72 -1.17 -24.12
C VAL A 38 24.33 -1.66 -22.73
N ASN A 39 24.87 -1.01 -21.70
CA ASN A 39 24.49 -1.24 -20.31
C ASN A 39 23.49 -0.15 -19.87
N LEU A 40 22.41 -0.56 -19.22
CA LEU A 40 21.37 0.32 -18.71
C LEU A 40 21.30 0.18 -17.18
N THR A 41 20.89 1.26 -16.53
CA THR A 41 20.55 1.26 -15.10
C THR A 41 19.19 1.88 -14.96
N VAL A 42 18.22 1.09 -14.49
CA VAL A 42 16.88 1.52 -14.14
C VAL A 42 16.90 1.90 -12.67
N THR A 43 16.71 3.20 -12.41
CA THR A 43 16.61 3.71 -11.04
C THR A 43 15.24 3.39 -10.47
N PRO A 44 15.14 3.06 -9.17
CA PRO A 44 13.83 2.93 -8.53
C PRO A 44 13.12 4.29 -8.54
N ASP A 45 11.84 4.27 -8.90
CA ASP A 45 10.91 5.37 -8.63
C ASP A 45 10.14 5.01 -7.36
N ASN A 46 9.96 5.98 -6.46
CA ASN A 46 9.29 5.72 -5.20
C ASN A 46 7.76 5.80 -5.39
N ASP A 47 7.10 4.66 -5.21
CA ASP A 47 5.69 4.45 -5.38
C ASP A 47 4.86 4.87 -4.15
N MET A 48 3.55 4.95 -4.34
CA MET A 48 2.64 5.24 -3.24
C MET A 48 2.21 3.93 -2.57
N PRO A 49 2.07 3.94 -1.23
CA PRO A 49 1.53 2.78 -0.54
C PRO A 49 0.05 2.58 -0.89
N VAL A 50 -0.38 1.32 -0.91
CA VAL A 50 -1.74 0.88 -1.22
C VAL A 50 -2.43 0.41 0.04
N ALA A 51 -3.48 1.11 0.44
CA ALA A 51 -4.33 0.75 1.58
C ALA A 51 -5.52 -0.10 1.14
N VAL A 52 -5.92 -1.04 2.00
CA VAL A 52 -7.11 -1.89 1.85
C VAL A 52 -8.03 -1.68 3.05
N ASP A 53 -9.34 -1.58 2.80
CA ASP A 53 -10.31 -1.31 3.86
C ASP A 53 -10.38 -2.44 4.89
N ASP A 54 -10.42 -2.06 6.17
CA ASP A 54 -10.56 -2.98 7.30
C ASP A 54 -12.00 -3.04 7.83
N SER A 55 -12.33 -4.21 8.37
CA SER A 55 -13.56 -4.39 9.13
C SER A 55 -13.30 -5.15 10.42
N ALA A 56 -13.91 -4.66 11.48
CA ALA A 56 -13.92 -5.31 12.78
C ALA A 56 -15.34 -5.24 13.33
N SER A 57 -15.65 -6.10 14.30
CA SER A 57 -16.91 -6.04 15.02
C SER A 57 -16.71 -6.50 16.45
N THR A 58 -17.52 -5.97 17.34
CA THR A 58 -17.57 -6.33 18.75
C THR A 58 -19.02 -6.34 19.22
N THR A 59 -19.30 -7.08 20.29
CA THR A 59 -20.58 -7.01 20.97
C THR A 59 -20.79 -5.64 21.60
N GLU A 60 -22.05 -5.28 21.85
CA GLU A 60 -22.32 -4.03 22.54
C GLU A 60 -21.61 -3.98 23.90
N ASP A 61 -21.20 -2.77 24.28
CA ASP A 61 -20.58 -2.46 25.56
C ASP A 61 -19.29 -3.25 25.84
N THR A 62 -18.70 -3.82 24.79
CA THR A 62 -17.45 -4.58 24.82
C THR A 62 -16.40 -3.83 24.02
N ALA A 63 -15.38 -3.33 24.71
CA ALA A 63 -14.24 -2.70 24.05
C ALA A 63 -13.48 -3.73 23.20
N LEU A 64 -13.09 -3.34 21.99
CA LEU A 64 -12.25 -4.16 21.12
C LEU A 64 -10.90 -3.48 20.93
N THR A 65 -9.82 -4.20 21.21
CA THR A 65 -8.46 -3.75 20.96
C THR A 65 -7.99 -4.31 19.63
N ILE A 66 -7.51 -3.45 18.76
CA ILE A 66 -6.99 -3.79 17.42
C ILE A 66 -5.54 -3.31 17.36
N SER A 67 -4.61 -4.13 16.88
CA SER A 67 -3.23 -3.67 16.71
C SER A 67 -3.04 -2.94 15.38
N ALA A 68 -2.08 -2.01 15.33
CA ALA A 68 -1.66 -1.39 14.08
C ALA A 68 -1.16 -2.44 13.07
N ALA A 69 -0.56 -3.52 13.54
CA ALA A 69 -0.11 -4.62 12.69
C ALA A 69 -1.27 -5.35 12.01
N ASP A 70 -2.39 -5.54 12.71
CA ASP A 70 -3.58 -6.16 12.13
C ASP A 70 -4.19 -5.27 11.04
N MET A 71 -4.27 -3.96 11.30
CA MET A 71 -4.79 -2.97 10.34
C MET A 71 -3.89 -2.77 9.11
N LEU A 72 -2.58 -3.02 9.24
CA LEU A 72 -1.63 -2.90 8.13
C LEU A 72 -1.40 -4.23 7.40
N SER A 73 -2.05 -5.32 7.83
CA SER A 73 -1.72 -6.68 7.39
C SER A 73 -2.09 -6.98 5.94
N ASN A 74 -3.04 -6.23 5.38
CA ASN A 74 -3.54 -6.29 4.01
C ASN A 74 -3.04 -5.10 3.15
N ASP A 75 -2.28 -4.19 3.74
CA ASP A 75 -1.71 -3.04 3.04
C ASP A 75 -0.36 -3.40 2.41
N SER A 76 0.04 -2.66 1.38
CA SER A 76 1.28 -2.95 0.65
C SER A 76 1.99 -1.70 0.17
N ASP A 77 3.29 -1.82 -0.01
CA ASP A 77 4.17 -0.84 -0.63
C ASP A 77 5.16 -1.61 -1.50
N ILE A 78 5.27 -1.23 -2.77
CA ILE A 78 6.06 -1.99 -3.75
C ILE A 78 7.56 -1.77 -3.59
N ASP A 79 7.97 -0.64 -3.00
CA ASP A 79 9.36 -0.38 -2.62
C ASP A 79 9.76 -1.13 -1.35
N GLY A 80 8.79 -1.71 -0.63
CA GLY A 80 9.01 -2.43 0.62
C GLY A 80 9.21 -1.50 1.82
N ASP A 81 8.77 -0.24 1.71
CA ASP A 81 8.82 0.72 2.79
C ASP A 81 7.96 0.24 3.99
N THR A 82 8.43 0.53 5.20
CA THR A 82 7.64 0.22 6.40
C THR A 82 6.44 1.15 6.48
N LEU A 83 5.24 0.56 6.51
CA LEU A 83 3.98 1.28 6.60
C LEU A 83 3.64 1.74 8.01
N SER A 84 2.91 2.85 8.10
CA SER A 84 2.35 3.36 9.35
C SER A 84 0.98 4.00 9.12
N ILE A 85 0.12 3.94 10.13
CA ILE A 85 -1.19 4.61 10.12
C ILE A 85 -0.95 6.10 10.35
N ASP A 86 -1.48 6.92 9.44
CA ASP A 86 -1.39 8.36 9.51
C ASP A 86 -2.66 9.02 10.06
N SER A 87 -3.81 8.52 9.65
CA SER A 87 -5.10 9.01 10.11
C SER A 87 -6.17 7.94 9.98
N PHE A 88 -7.21 8.08 10.79
CA PHE A 88 -8.38 7.20 10.77
C PHE A 88 -9.64 8.04 10.93
N THR A 89 -10.75 7.52 10.45
CA THR A 89 -12.09 8.10 10.67
C THR A 89 -12.78 7.42 11.85
N GLN A 90 -13.61 8.17 12.57
CA GLN A 90 -14.43 7.57 13.62
C GLN A 90 -15.53 6.68 13.02
N PRO A 91 -15.83 5.53 13.65
CA PRO A 91 -16.96 4.70 13.25
C PRO A 91 -18.28 5.41 13.59
N ALA A 92 -19.32 5.15 12.80
CA ALA A 92 -20.61 5.85 12.93
C ALA A 92 -21.32 5.65 14.28
N ASN A 93 -21.03 4.55 14.99
CA ASN A 93 -21.70 4.17 16.24
C ASN A 93 -20.71 3.94 17.39
N GLY A 94 -19.54 4.58 17.32
CA GLY A 94 -18.49 4.38 18.30
C GLY A 94 -17.41 5.45 18.26
N THR A 95 -16.41 5.24 19.08
CA THR A 95 -15.17 6.00 19.09
C THR A 95 -14.03 5.02 18.92
N LEU A 96 -13.12 5.37 18.02
CA LEU A 96 -11.80 4.79 18.02
C LEU A 96 -10.83 5.74 18.70
N VAL A 97 -9.93 5.19 19.50
CA VAL A 97 -8.85 5.92 20.17
C VAL A 97 -7.54 5.23 19.83
N ASP A 98 -6.54 5.99 19.38
CA ASP A 98 -5.15 5.55 19.34
C ASP A 98 -4.57 5.61 20.76
N ASN A 99 -4.08 4.48 21.26
CA ASN A 99 -3.50 4.39 22.59
C ASN A 99 -2.03 4.86 22.64
N GLY A 100 -1.40 5.11 21.49
CA GLY A 100 -0.01 5.56 21.38
C GLY A 100 1.03 4.46 21.59
N ASP A 101 0.60 3.21 21.75
CA ASP A 101 1.44 2.02 21.94
C ASP A 101 1.36 1.04 20.76
N GLY A 102 0.80 1.48 19.63
CA GLY A 102 0.55 0.63 18.47
C GLY A 102 -0.76 -0.16 18.56
N THR A 103 -1.63 0.15 19.53
CA THR A 103 -2.99 -0.41 19.61
C THR A 103 -4.05 0.68 19.52
N PHE A 104 -5.21 0.29 19.02
CA PHE A 104 -6.40 1.12 18.91
C PHE A 104 -7.54 0.51 19.71
N GLN A 105 -8.23 1.35 20.47
CA GLN A 105 -9.40 0.94 21.23
C GLN A 105 -10.68 1.41 20.56
N LEU A 106 -11.48 0.43 20.10
CA LEU A 106 -12.85 0.66 19.63
C LEU A 106 -13.82 0.52 20.80
N THR A 107 -14.55 1.58 21.08
CA THR A 107 -15.64 1.61 22.07
C THR A 107 -16.92 2.15 21.43
N ARG A 108 -18.08 1.73 21.93
CA ARG A 108 -19.36 2.27 21.50
C ARG A 108 -19.62 3.63 22.15
N GLN A 109 -20.26 4.55 21.43
CA GLN A 109 -20.77 5.79 22.04
C GLN A 109 -21.94 5.44 22.97
N MET A 110 -21.86 5.85 24.25
CA MET A 110 -22.92 5.57 25.22
C MET A 110 -24.27 6.07 24.69
N ARG A 111 -25.29 5.20 24.70
CA ARG A 111 -26.67 5.62 24.47
C ARG A 111 -27.18 6.33 25.72
N THR A 112 -27.94 7.40 25.52
CA THR A 112 -28.73 8.04 26.59
C THR A 112 -29.72 7.03 27.20
N THR A 113 -30.05 7.19 28.49
CA THR A 113 -30.84 6.31 29.39
C THR A 113 -32.15 5.70 28.83
N THR A 114 -32.65 6.14 27.68
CA THR A 114 -33.95 5.69 27.11
C THR A 114 -33.89 4.38 26.32
N GLU A 115 -32.72 3.89 25.88
CA GLU A 115 -32.62 2.70 25.00
C GLU A 115 -32.28 1.36 25.73
N LEU A 116 -32.38 1.30 27.08
CA LEU A 116 -31.93 0.13 27.87
C LEU A 116 -32.78 -1.15 27.74
N THR A 117 -33.89 -1.18 26.98
CA THR A 117 -34.80 -2.35 26.95
C THR A 117 -34.73 -3.21 25.68
N ALA A 118 -33.71 -3.06 24.84
CA ALA A 118 -33.47 -4.00 23.76
C ALA A 118 -31.97 -4.22 23.59
N SER A 119 -31.52 -5.47 23.72
CA SER A 119 -30.25 -5.94 23.17
C SER A 119 -30.48 -6.42 21.72
N PRO A 120 -30.34 -5.57 20.70
CA PRO A 120 -30.03 -6.06 19.37
C PRO A 120 -28.51 -6.16 19.26
N THR A 121 -28.00 -7.33 18.88
CA THR A 121 -26.63 -7.51 18.40
C THR A 121 -26.39 -6.53 17.26
N ARG A 122 -25.73 -5.40 17.55
CA ARG A 122 -25.40 -4.37 16.56
C ARG A 122 -23.90 -4.26 16.47
N SER A 123 -23.34 -4.80 15.39
CA SER A 123 -21.92 -4.67 15.07
C SER A 123 -21.57 -3.20 14.82
N VAL A 124 -20.50 -2.72 15.44
CA VAL A 124 -19.86 -1.48 15.01
C VAL A 124 -18.96 -1.84 13.83
N THR A 125 -19.25 -1.30 12.65
CA THR A 125 -18.45 -1.50 11.43
C THR A 125 -17.91 -0.17 10.97
N ALA A 126 -16.58 -0.07 10.85
CA ALA A 126 -15.82 0.74 9.90
C ALA A 126 -14.45 1.07 10.49
N MET A 127 -13.38 0.78 9.76
CA MET A 127 -12.11 1.48 9.88
C MET A 127 -11.48 1.58 8.49
N ALA A 128 -11.52 2.77 7.89
CA ALA A 128 -10.63 3.12 6.80
C ALA A 128 -9.43 3.86 7.42
N ALA A 129 -8.25 3.26 7.36
CA ALA A 129 -7.01 3.91 7.76
C ALA A 129 -6.33 4.48 6.51
N ARG A 130 -5.82 5.72 6.61
CA ARG A 130 -4.91 6.26 5.61
C ARG A 130 -3.49 5.95 6.05
N ILE A 131 -2.72 5.31 5.19
CA ILE A 131 -1.33 4.95 5.46
C ILE A 131 -0.34 5.99 4.92
N ARG A 132 0.81 6.12 5.57
CA ARG A 132 1.99 6.84 5.09
C ARG A 132 3.23 5.94 5.15
N ARG A 133 4.12 6.10 4.18
CA ARG A 133 5.49 5.59 4.22
C ARG A 133 6.34 6.35 5.26
N ARG A 134 7.33 5.69 5.83
CA ARG A 134 8.28 6.28 6.78
C ARG A 134 9.55 6.81 6.11
#